data_AF-A0ABD2XGA7-F1
#
_entry.id   AF-A0ABD2XGA7-F1
#
_cell.length_a   1.000
_cell.length_b   1.000
_cell.length_c   1.000
_cell.angle_alpha   90.00
_cell.angle_beta   90.00
_cell.angle_gamma   90.00
#
_symmetry.space_group_name_H-M   'P 1'
#
loop_
_entity.id
_entity.type
_entity.pdbx_description
1 polymer ?
#
loop_
_entity_poly.entity_id
_entity_poly.type
_entity_poly.pdbx_seq_one_letter_code
_entity_poly.pdbx_strand_id
1 'polypeptide(L)'
;MFYTPRWLWKGWEGGKIHALMMDLDIGLCGEPEKRQKKKMLLDYLMENLTLHNCWAYKYYLCEILALLNVVAQMFMMNSFFDGAFLTFGIDVLRFLESDQEDRVDPMIYIFPRMTKCTFYKYGVSGEVERHDAVCILPLNVVNEKIYVFLWFWFLILGALSLLVVIYRFVIVFSPRMRVFLLNLRFRLVRKEAVETIVKRGKVGDWFLLYMLGENLDTVIYRDVMHELAHRLASRHHHSVPGVKGGELQEA
;
A
#
# COMPACT_ATOMS: atom_id res chain seq x y z
N MET A 1 1.97 -9.87 -11.96
CA MET A 1 1.36 -10.21 -10.65
C MET A 1 1.37 -9.05 -9.65
N PHE A 2 2.36 -8.15 -9.63
CA PHE A 2 2.34 -6.99 -8.71
C PHE A 2 1.20 -5.98 -8.94
N TYR A 3 0.57 -5.99 -10.12
CA TYR A 3 -0.60 -5.14 -10.42
C TYR A 3 -1.90 -5.66 -9.79
N THR A 4 -1.95 -6.93 -9.37
CA THR A 4 -3.18 -7.59 -8.93
C THR A 4 -3.85 -6.92 -7.73
N PRO A 5 -3.14 -6.50 -6.65
CA PRO A 5 -3.76 -5.80 -5.53
C PRO A 5 -4.36 -4.44 -5.93
N ARG A 6 -3.70 -3.71 -6.85
CA ARG A 6 -4.18 -2.44 -7.37
C ARG A 6 -5.42 -2.62 -8.25
N TRP A 7 -5.41 -3.63 -9.11
CA TRP A 7 -6.56 -3.99 -9.92
C TRP A 7 -7.76 -4.39 -9.06
N LEU A 8 -7.54 -5.22 -8.04
CA LEU A 8 -8.55 -5.65 -7.08
C LEU A 8 -9.15 -4.46 -6.34
N TRP A 9 -8.30 -3.56 -5.84
CA TRP A 9 -8.76 -2.33 -5.21
C TRP A 9 -9.58 -1.46 -6.15
N LYS A 10 -9.12 -1.23 -7.38
CA LYS A 10 -9.85 -0.42 -8.36
C LYS A 10 -11.25 -0.99 -8.65
N GLY A 11 -11.37 -2.32 -8.70
CA GLY A 11 -12.66 -3.00 -8.83
C GLY A 11 -13.55 -2.84 -7.59
N TRP A 12 -12.98 -2.95 -6.38
CA TRP A 12 -13.72 -2.84 -5.12
C TRP A 12 -14.08 -1.41 -4.70
N GLU A 13 -13.27 -0.43 -5.07
CA GLU A 13 -13.49 0.97 -4.80
C GLU A 13 -14.69 1.52 -5.58
N GLY A 14 -14.90 1.03 -6.81
CA GLY A 14 -16.06 1.36 -7.63
C GLY A 14 -16.19 2.86 -7.95
N GLY A 15 -15.10 3.63 -7.86
CA GLY A 15 -15.11 5.08 -8.09
C GLY A 15 -15.76 5.92 -6.99
N LYS A 16 -16.03 5.34 -5.81
CA LYS A 16 -16.73 6.02 -4.71
C LYS A 16 -16.09 7.35 -4.30
N ILE A 17 -14.76 7.38 -4.19
CA ILE A 17 -14.01 8.58 -3.81
C ILE A 17 -14.15 9.68 -4.88
N HIS A 18 -14.03 9.31 -6.16
CA HIS A 18 -14.21 10.24 -7.27
C HIS A 18 -15.65 10.79 -7.33
N ALA A 19 -16.66 9.92 -7.13
CA ALA A 19 -18.06 10.35 -7.06
C ALA A 19 -18.34 11.31 -5.89
N LEU A 20 -17.69 11.09 -4.73
CA LEU A 20 -17.83 11.94 -3.55
C LEU A 20 -17.13 13.31 -3.69
N MET A 21 -16.11 13.41 -4.54
CA MET A 21 -15.46 14.70 -4.79
C MET A 21 -16.34 15.65 -5.58
N MET A 22 -17.19 15.16 -6.49
CA MET A 22 -18.10 16.01 -7.28
C MET A 22 -17.40 17.23 -7.94
N ASP A 23 -16.15 17.07 -8.39
CA ASP A 23 -15.28 18.13 -8.93
C ASP A 23 -14.95 19.28 -7.95
N LEU A 24 -15.03 19.05 -6.63
CA LEU A 24 -14.55 20.02 -5.62
C LEU A 24 -13.02 20.15 -5.57
N ASP A 25 -12.28 19.38 -6.36
CA ASP A 25 -10.85 19.54 -6.57
C ASP A 25 -10.52 20.74 -7.48
N ILE A 26 -11.48 21.19 -8.29
CA ILE A 26 -11.31 22.30 -9.23
C ILE A 26 -11.75 23.62 -8.58
N GLY A 27 -10.80 24.53 -8.35
CA GLY A 27 -11.03 25.85 -7.75
C GLY A 27 -11.94 26.80 -8.55
N LEU A 28 -12.27 26.46 -9.81
CA LEU A 28 -13.00 27.30 -10.75
C LEU A 28 -14.54 27.19 -10.68
N CYS A 29 -15.10 26.34 -9.80
CA CYS A 29 -16.56 26.28 -9.63
C CYS A 29 -17.13 27.56 -8.99
N GLY A 30 -18.35 27.95 -9.39
CA GLY A 30 -19.06 29.08 -8.81
C GLY A 30 -19.41 28.84 -7.33
N GLU A 31 -19.37 29.91 -6.53
CA GLU A 31 -19.75 29.90 -5.10
C GLU A 31 -21.09 29.19 -4.76
N PRO A 32 -22.21 29.40 -5.50
CA PRO A 32 -23.46 28.72 -5.16
C PRO A 32 -23.38 27.20 -5.40
N GLU A 33 -22.69 26.77 -6.44
CA GLU A 33 -22.52 25.36 -6.78
C GLU A 33 -21.62 24.65 -5.75
N LYS A 34 -20.51 25.29 -5.35
CA LYS A 34 -19.63 24.81 -4.27
C LYS A 34 -20.41 24.59 -2.98
N ARG A 35 -21.28 25.53 -2.61
CA ARG A 35 -22.09 25.44 -1.38
C ARG A 35 -23.07 24.26 -1.43
N GLN A 36 -23.70 24.01 -2.57
CA GLN A 36 -24.62 22.89 -2.76
C GLN A 36 -23.90 21.55 -2.67
N LYS A 37 -22.81 21.38 -3.43
CA LYS A 37 -22.00 20.15 -3.44
C LYS A 37 -21.41 19.85 -2.05
N LYS A 38 -20.91 20.88 -1.35
CA LYS A 38 -20.45 20.76 0.05
C LYS A 38 -21.56 20.25 0.97
N LYS A 39 -22.79 20.77 0.83
CA LYS A 39 -23.93 20.33 1.65
C LYS A 39 -24.27 18.86 1.38
N MET A 40 -24.33 18.45 0.11
CA MET A 40 -24.56 17.05 -0.27
C MET A 40 -23.51 16.11 0.32
N LEU A 41 -22.24 16.49 0.25
CA LEU A 41 -21.14 15.73 0.86
C LEU A 41 -21.30 15.59 2.38
N LEU A 42 -21.64 16.68 3.07
CA LEU A 42 -21.86 16.67 4.52
C LEU A 42 -23.06 15.81 4.92
N ASP A 43 -24.17 15.89 4.18
CA ASP A 43 -25.36 15.11 4.44
C ASP A 43 -25.06 13.61 4.23
N TYR A 44 -24.35 13.25 3.16
CA TYR A 44 -23.87 11.89 2.93
C TYR A 44 -22.98 11.37 4.07
N LEU A 45 -22.00 12.17 4.53
CA LEU A 45 -21.08 11.79 5.62
C LEU A 45 -21.82 11.59 6.95
N MET A 46 -22.85 12.40 7.22
CA MET A 46 -23.67 12.31 8.42
C MET A 46 -24.62 11.11 8.42
N GLU A 47 -25.20 10.77 7.27
CA GLU A 47 -26.11 9.64 7.11
C GLU A 47 -25.38 8.30 7.12
N ASN A 48 -24.20 8.23 6.51
CA ASN A 48 -23.44 6.98 6.34
C ASN A 48 -22.30 6.81 7.36
N LEU A 49 -22.30 7.59 8.44
CA LEU A 49 -21.30 7.49 9.50
C LEU A 49 -21.28 6.04 10.05
N THR A 50 -20.10 5.47 10.24
CA THR A 50 -19.84 4.10 10.72
C THR A 50 -20.06 2.95 9.74
N LEU A 51 -20.67 3.19 8.57
CA LEU A 51 -20.88 2.15 7.55
C LEU A 51 -19.64 1.90 6.67
N HIS A 52 -18.64 2.79 6.72
CA HIS A 52 -17.44 2.73 5.87
C HIS A 52 -16.39 1.69 6.31
N ASN A 53 -16.61 0.94 7.40
CA ASN A 53 -15.59 0.01 7.92
C ASN A 53 -15.29 -1.14 6.97
N CYS A 54 -16.31 -1.78 6.39
CA CYS A 54 -16.11 -2.86 5.43
C CYS A 54 -15.29 -2.38 4.22
N TRP A 55 -15.54 -1.15 3.77
CA TRP A 55 -14.80 -0.52 2.69
C TRP A 55 -13.32 -0.29 3.05
N ALA A 56 -13.03 0.23 4.25
CA ALA A 56 -11.64 0.40 4.71
C ALA A 56 -10.92 -0.94 4.96
N TYR A 57 -11.60 -1.96 5.48
CA TYR A 57 -11.00 -3.29 5.67
C TYR A 57 -10.65 -3.96 4.34
N LYS A 58 -11.46 -3.77 3.29
CA LYS A 58 -11.12 -4.21 1.94
C LYS A 58 -9.82 -3.56 1.43
N TYR A 59 -9.61 -2.27 1.71
CA TYR A 59 -8.35 -1.59 1.38
C TYR A 59 -7.16 -2.22 2.13
N TYR A 60 -7.29 -2.38 3.45
CA TYR A 60 -6.22 -2.98 4.26
C TYR A 60 -5.92 -4.42 3.87
N LEU A 61 -6.93 -5.18 3.46
CA LEU A 61 -6.76 -6.52 2.89
C LEU A 61 -5.94 -6.48 1.60
N CYS A 62 -6.18 -5.52 0.70
CA CYS A 62 -5.37 -5.36 -0.51
C CYS A 62 -3.90 -5.05 -0.19
N GLU A 63 -3.62 -4.24 0.82
CA GLU A 63 -2.24 -3.95 1.27
C GLU A 63 -1.54 -5.20 1.83
N ILE A 64 -2.26 -5.99 2.64
CA ILE A 64 -1.74 -7.27 3.15
C ILE A 64 -1.51 -8.24 1.98
N LEU A 65 -2.43 -8.31 1.02
CA LEU A 65 -2.27 -9.12 -0.19
C LEU A 65 -1.08 -8.65 -1.04
N ALA A 66 -0.77 -7.35 -1.06
CA ALA A 66 0.42 -6.84 -1.73
C ALA A 66 1.71 -7.34 -1.06
N LEU A 67 1.78 -7.32 0.28
CA LEU A 67 2.90 -7.90 1.02
C LEU A 67 3.01 -9.41 0.77
N LEU A 68 1.90 -10.15 0.86
CA LEU A 68 1.85 -11.59 0.57
C LEU A 68 2.27 -11.89 -0.87
N ASN A 69 1.96 -11.02 -1.83
CA ASN A 69 2.38 -11.17 -3.22
C ASN A 69 3.90 -11.04 -3.36
N VAL A 70 4.53 -10.06 -2.68
CA VAL A 70 6.01 -9.94 -2.66
C VAL A 70 6.63 -11.22 -2.08
N VAL A 71 6.11 -11.71 -0.96
CA VAL A 71 6.60 -12.93 -0.31
C VAL A 71 6.40 -14.16 -1.22
N ALA A 72 5.21 -14.32 -1.81
CA ALA A 72 4.91 -15.42 -2.72
C ALA A 72 5.81 -15.39 -3.97
N GLN A 73 6.08 -14.22 -4.54
CA GLN A 73 7.00 -14.06 -5.67
C GLN A 73 8.44 -14.43 -5.28
N MET A 74 8.88 -14.07 -4.08
CA MET A 74 10.18 -14.47 -3.54
C MET A 74 10.28 -16.00 -3.41
N PHE A 75 9.25 -16.66 -2.88
CA PHE A 75 9.21 -18.12 -2.76
C PHE A 75 9.12 -18.83 -4.11
N MET A 76 8.32 -18.31 -5.05
CA MET A 76 8.24 -18.84 -6.41
C MET A 76 9.61 -18.76 -7.10
N MET A 77 10.31 -17.65 -6.94
CA MET A 77 11.67 -17.48 -7.45
C MET A 77 12.65 -18.45 -6.78
N ASN A 78 12.52 -18.66 -5.47
CA ASN A 78 13.31 -19.65 -4.76
C ASN A 78 13.08 -21.06 -5.26
N SER A 79 11.83 -21.44 -5.54
CA SER A 79 11.51 -22.73 -6.13
C SER A 79 12.05 -22.87 -7.56
N PHE A 80 12.14 -21.78 -8.32
CA PHE A 80 12.70 -21.80 -9.68
C PHE A 80 14.22 -22.02 -9.68
N PHE A 81 14.93 -21.57 -8.64
CA PHE A 81 16.37 -21.74 -8.47
C PHE A 81 16.75 -22.89 -7.51
N ASP A 82 15.91 -23.94 -7.42
CA ASP A 82 16.16 -25.12 -6.58
C ASP A 82 16.53 -24.79 -5.12
N GLY A 83 15.93 -23.73 -4.57
CA GLY A 83 16.13 -23.32 -3.18
C GLY A 83 17.32 -22.39 -2.92
N ALA A 84 18.09 -22.04 -3.95
CA ALA A 84 19.28 -21.21 -3.79
C ALA A 84 19.00 -19.69 -3.78
N PHE A 85 17.80 -19.24 -4.18
CA PHE A 85 17.51 -17.81 -4.33
C PHE A 85 17.44 -17.07 -2.99
N LEU A 86 16.94 -17.69 -1.92
CA LEU A 86 16.80 -17.02 -0.63
C LEU A 86 18.16 -16.66 0.00
N THR A 87 19.15 -17.54 -0.11
CA THR A 87 20.50 -17.31 0.41
C THR A 87 21.37 -16.51 -0.55
N PHE A 88 20.97 -16.45 -1.82
CA PHE A 88 21.72 -15.84 -2.93
C PHE A 88 22.39 -14.51 -2.61
N GLY A 89 21.63 -13.50 -2.14
CA GLY A 89 22.23 -12.19 -1.87
C GLY A 89 23.18 -12.17 -0.67
N ILE A 90 22.96 -13.04 0.32
CA ILE A 90 23.88 -13.20 1.45
C ILE A 90 25.18 -13.84 0.97
N ASP A 91 25.07 -14.85 0.11
CA ASP A 91 26.23 -15.55 -0.46
C ASP A 91 27.06 -14.63 -1.37
N VAL A 92 26.40 -13.73 -2.12
CA VAL A 92 27.07 -12.69 -2.91
C VAL A 92 27.79 -11.67 -2.02
N LEU A 93 27.19 -11.23 -0.90
CA LEU A 93 27.84 -10.31 0.04
C LEU A 93 29.07 -10.96 0.68
N ARG A 94 28.97 -12.23 1.11
CA ARG A 94 30.10 -13.00 1.64
C ARG A 94 31.21 -13.19 0.61
N PHE A 95 30.83 -13.42 -0.64
CA PHE A 95 31.78 -13.55 -1.74
C PHE A 95 32.58 -12.26 -1.96
N LEU A 96 31.93 -11.09 -1.94
CA LEU A 96 32.60 -9.79 -2.08
C LEU A 96 33.61 -9.51 -0.96
N GLU A 97 33.40 -10.07 0.23
CA GLU A 97 34.27 -9.90 1.40
C GLU A 97 35.43 -10.93 1.45
N SER A 98 35.33 -12.04 0.72
CA SER A 98 36.34 -13.13 0.73
C SER A 98 37.61 -12.85 -0.10
N ASP A 99 38.75 -13.38 0.32
CA ASP A 99 40.06 -13.22 -0.37
C ASP A 99 40.10 -13.90 -1.76
N GLN A 100 40.97 -13.38 -2.65
CA GLN A 100 40.92 -13.59 -4.10
C GLN A 100 41.38 -14.96 -4.61
N GLU A 101 42.04 -15.77 -3.78
CA GLU A 101 42.72 -17.00 -4.21
C GLU A 101 41.85 -18.27 -4.15
N ASP A 102 40.81 -18.33 -3.29
CA ASP A 102 39.91 -19.50 -3.13
C ASP A 102 38.46 -19.24 -3.60
N ARG A 103 38.27 -18.22 -4.45
CA ARG A 103 36.95 -17.74 -4.86
C ARG A 103 36.23 -18.70 -5.81
N VAL A 104 35.31 -19.51 -5.29
CA VAL A 104 34.27 -20.14 -6.08
C VAL A 104 33.03 -19.24 -6.05
N ASP A 105 32.75 -18.59 -7.17
CA ASP A 105 31.51 -17.82 -7.37
C ASP A 105 30.30 -18.74 -7.11
N PRO A 106 29.46 -18.48 -6.07
CA PRO A 106 28.23 -19.26 -5.83
C PRO A 106 27.28 -19.20 -7.05
N MET A 107 27.49 -18.20 -7.89
CA MET A 107 26.74 -17.94 -9.11
C MET A 107 27.06 -18.94 -10.24
N ILE A 108 28.22 -19.60 -10.25
CA ILE A 108 28.59 -20.57 -11.30
C ILE A 108 27.68 -21.81 -11.25
N TYR A 109 27.24 -22.20 -10.05
CA TYR A 109 26.37 -23.35 -9.87
C TYR A 109 24.96 -23.11 -10.43
N ILE A 110 24.44 -21.88 -10.28
CA ILE A 110 23.08 -21.52 -10.68
C ILE A 110 23.05 -21.03 -12.15
N PHE A 111 24.06 -20.29 -12.59
CA PHE A 111 24.15 -19.68 -13.92
C PHE A 111 25.49 -20.01 -14.59
N PRO A 112 25.67 -21.23 -15.12
CA PRO A 112 26.92 -21.61 -15.79
C PRO A 112 27.13 -20.77 -17.06
N ARG A 113 28.28 -20.10 -17.15
CA ARG A 113 28.67 -19.30 -18.32
C ARG A 113 29.25 -20.17 -19.45
N MET A 114 29.69 -21.38 -19.11
CA MET A 114 30.24 -22.39 -20.03
C MET A 114 29.68 -23.76 -19.67
N THR A 115 29.33 -24.57 -20.68
CA THR A 115 28.78 -25.92 -20.50
C THR A 115 29.41 -26.90 -21.50
N LYS A 116 29.45 -28.18 -21.16
CA LYS A 116 29.86 -29.26 -22.06
C LYS A 116 28.66 -29.72 -22.87
N CYS A 117 28.69 -29.50 -24.18
CA CYS A 117 27.70 -30.01 -25.12
C CYS A 117 28.20 -31.32 -25.72
N THR A 118 27.39 -32.37 -25.63
CA THR A 118 27.66 -33.67 -26.27
C THR A 118 26.89 -33.75 -27.58
N PHE A 119 27.60 -33.84 -28.70
CA PHE A 119 27.03 -34.02 -30.02
C PHE A 119 27.20 -35.46 -30.47
N TYR A 120 26.12 -36.06 -30.97
CA TYR A 120 26.11 -37.41 -31.52
C TYR A 120 26.10 -37.31 -33.04
N LYS A 121 27.11 -37.89 -33.69
CA LYS A 121 27.22 -37.94 -35.16
C LYS A 121 27.39 -39.38 -35.60
N TYR A 122 26.87 -39.73 -36.77
CA TYR A 122 27.07 -41.04 -37.37
C TYR A 122 28.29 -40.99 -38.29
N GLY A 123 29.27 -41.86 -38.02
CA GLY A 123 30.45 -42.03 -38.87
C GLY A 123 30.13 -42.75 -40.18
N VAL A 124 31.11 -42.80 -41.09
CA VAL A 124 30.99 -43.48 -42.41
C VAL A 124 30.64 -44.97 -42.30
N SER A 125 30.93 -45.59 -41.16
CA SER A 125 30.64 -47.00 -40.85
C SER A 125 29.27 -47.21 -40.18
N GLY A 126 28.48 -46.15 -39.93
CA GLY A 126 27.19 -46.22 -39.23
C GLY A 126 27.28 -46.26 -37.69
N GLU A 127 28.50 -46.26 -37.13
CA GLU A 127 28.75 -46.18 -35.68
C GLU A 127 28.46 -44.76 -35.15
N VAL A 128 27.94 -44.65 -33.92
CA VAL A 128 27.70 -43.36 -33.25
C VAL A 128 29.00 -42.84 -32.64
N GLU A 129 29.56 -41.78 -33.21
CA GLU A 129 30.68 -41.04 -32.66
C GLU A 129 30.18 -39.91 -31.74
N ARG A 130 30.80 -39.80 -30.56
CA ARG A 130 30.52 -38.75 -29.57
C ARG A 130 31.55 -37.63 -29.72
N HIS A 131 31.08 -36.41 -29.96
CA HIS A 131 31.92 -35.22 -29.99
C HIS A 131 31.55 -34.29 -28.83
N ASP A 132 32.54 -34.02 -27.98
CA ASP A 132 32.42 -33.10 -26.88
C ASP A 132 32.88 -31.70 -27.31
N ALA A 133 32.03 -30.69 -27.11
CA ALA A 133 32.38 -29.30 -27.35
C ALA A 133 32.05 -28.42 -26.14
N VAL A 134 32.81 -27.34 -25.96
CA VAL A 134 32.54 -26.34 -24.94
C VAL A 134 31.63 -25.26 -25.53
N CYS A 135 30.46 -25.08 -24.93
CA CYS A 135 29.46 -24.09 -25.31
C CYS A 135 29.49 -22.90 -24.33
N ILE A 136 29.48 -21.68 -24.84
CA ILE A 136 29.36 -20.46 -24.03
C ILE A 136 27.88 -20.07 -23.96
N LEU A 137 27.40 -19.66 -22.78
CA LEU A 137 26.03 -19.15 -22.57
C LEU A 137 26.07 -17.66 -22.19
N PRO A 138 26.09 -16.74 -23.17
CA PRO A 138 26.15 -15.31 -22.91
C PRO A 138 24.94 -14.80 -22.10
N LEU A 139 23.76 -15.42 -22.28
CA LEU A 139 22.54 -15.05 -21.56
C LEU A 139 22.69 -15.21 -20.04
N ASN A 140 23.45 -16.21 -19.59
CA ASN A 140 23.64 -16.45 -18.15
C ASN A 140 24.49 -15.37 -17.48
N VAL A 141 25.39 -14.71 -18.20
CA VAL A 141 26.15 -13.56 -17.69
C VAL A 141 25.23 -12.39 -17.38
N VAL A 142 24.23 -12.15 -18.24
CA VAL A 142 23.25 -11.07 -18.05
C VAL A 142 22.28 -11.44 -16.92
N ASN A 143 21.76 -12.67 -16.93
CA ASN A 143 20.85 -13.16 -15.89
C ASN A 143 21.48 -13.06 -14.50
N GLU A 144 22.74 -13.47 -14.37
CA GLU A 144 23.51 -13.37 -13.14
C GLU A 144 23.41 -11.97 -12.50
N LYS A 145 23.61 -10.90 -13.30
CA LYS A 145 23.56 -9.53 -12.77
C LYS A 145 22.14 -9.05 -12.47
N ILE A 146 21.18 -9.42 -13.31
CA ILE A 146 19.76 -9.09 -13.11
C ILE A 146 19.22 -9.73 -11.82
N TYR A 147 19.52 -11.00 -11.56
CA TYR A 147 18.98 -11.69 -10.40
C TYR A 147 19.59 -11.21 -9.08
N VAL A 148 20.85 -10.73 -9.08
CA VAL A 148 21.42 -10.04 -7.90
C VAL A 148 20.65 -8.77 -7.61
N PHE A 149 20.45 -7.94 -8.63
CA PHE A 149 19.67 -6.71 -8.49
C PHE A 149 18.24 -7.00 -8.00
N LEU A 150 17.57 -7.99 -8.59
CA LEU A 150 16.21 -8.38 -8.22
C LEU A 150 16.10 -8.88 -6.78
N TRP A 151 17.11 -9.59 -6.26
CA TRP A 151 17.11 -10.07 -4.88
C TRP A 151 17.10 -8.90 -3.88
N PHE A 152 18.01 -7.93 -4.05
CA PHE A 152 18.02 -6.72 -3.20
C PHE A 152 16.73 -5.91 -3.38
N TRP A 153 16.23 -5.83 -4.60
CA TRP A 153 14.98 -5.16 -4.91
C TRP A 153 13.78 -5.79 -4.18
N PHE A 154 13.68 -7.13 -4.13
CA PHE A 154 12.61 -7.81 -3.40
C PHE A 154 12.71 -7.58 -1.88
N LEU A 155 13.91 -7.52 -1.32
CA LEU A 155 14.08 -7.15 0.10
C LEU A 155 13.61 -5.73 0.38
N ILE A 156 13.98 -4.76 -0.45
CA ILE A 156 13.55 -3.36 -0.29
C ILE A 156 12.02 -3.26 -0.44
N LEU A 157 11.45 -3.88 -1.48
CA LEU A 157 10.00 -3.89 -1.67
C LEU A 157 9.28 -4.56 -0.50
N GLY A 158 9.78 -5.70 -0.02
CA GLY A 158 9.22 -6.41 1.13
C GLY A 158 9.26 -5.55 2.40
N ALA A 159 10.39 -4.88 2.66
CA ALA A 159 10.54 -3.98 3.82
C ALA A 159 9.59 -2.78 3.74
N LEU A 160 9.47 -2.14 2.57
CA LEU A 160 8.55 -1.02 2.35
C LEU A 160 7.08 -1.44 2.51
N SER A 161 6.69 -2.56 1.89
CA SER A 161 5.33 -3.11 2.05
C SER A 161 5.03 -3.50 3.49
N LEU A 162 6.00 -4.09 4.20
CA LEU A 162 5.86 -4.42 5.61
C LEU A 162 5.68 -3.17 6.47
N LEU A 163 6.48 -2.11 6.23
CA LEU A 163 6.36 -0.84 6.93
C LEU A 163 4.97 -0.22 6.73
N VAL A 164 4.42 -0.28 5.51
CA VAL A 164 3.06 0.19 5.22
C VAL A 164 2.02 -0.61 6.01
N VAL A 165 2.14 -1.94 6.04
CA VAL A 165 1.21 -2.79 6.81
C VAL A 165 1.30 -2.50 8.31
N ILE A 166 2.51 -2.36 8.87
CA ILE A 166 2.72 -2.00 10.28
C ILE A 166 2.11 -0.63 10.58
N TYR A 167 2.36 0.36 9.72
CA TYR A 167 1.79 1.70 9.86
C TYR A 167 0.25 1.66 9.89
N ARG A 168 -0.38 0.87 9.01
CA ARG A 168 -1.84 0.68 9.01
C ARG A 168 -2.33 -0.04 10.26
N PHE A 169 -1.60 -1.06 10.72
CA PHE A 169 -1.91 -1.74 11.97
C PHE A 169 -1.93 -0.75 13.14
N VAL A 170 -0.88 0.06 13.31
CA VAL A 170 -0.82 1.10 14.37
C VAL A 170 -2.01 2.07 14.31
N ILE A 171 -2.45 2.48 13.11
CA ILE A 171 -3.65 3.32 12.93
C ILE A 171 -4.93 2.61 13.39
N VAL A 172 -5.08 1.33 13.09
CA VAL A 172 -6.26 0.55 13.49
C VAL A 172 -6.33 0.39 15.01
N PHE A 173 -5.21 0.16 15.70
CA PHE A 173 -5.21 -0.01 17.16
C PHE A 173 -5.23 1.32 17.93
N SER A 174 -4.60 2.37 17.41
CA SER A 174 -4.42 3.62 18.16
C SER A 174 -5.30 4.76 17.64
N PRO A 175 -6.40 5.12 18.34
CA PRO A 175 -7.19 6.30 18.00
C PRO A 175 -6.40 7.61 18.21
N ARG A 176 -5.39 7.62 19.09
CA ARG A 176 -4.50 8.79 19.27
C ARG A 176 -3.68 9.06 18.01
N MET A 177 -3.18 8.02 17.36
CA MET A 177 -2.42 8.17 16.11
C MET A 177 -3.29 8.68 14.97
N ARG A 178 -4.57 8.30 14.93
CA ARG A 178 -5.55 8.85 13.96
C ARG A 178 -5.70 10.36 14.07
N VAL A 179 -5.85 10.87 15.29
CA VAL A 179 -5.93 12.33 15.56
C VAL A 179 -4.62 13.02 15.19
N PHE A 180 -3.48 12.43 15.59
CA PHE A 180 -2.17 12.98 15.29
C PHE A 180 -1.92 13.11 13.78
N LEU A 181 -2.19 12.06 13.01
CA LEU A 181 -1.97 12.03 11.57
C LEU A 181 -2.84 13.02 10.81
N LEU A 182 -4.13 13.12 11.13
CA LEU A 182 -5.02 14.11 10.50
C LEU A 182 -4.56 15.53 10.80
N ASN A 183 -4.15 15.83 12.03
CA ASN A 183 -3.66 17.16 12.39
C ASN A 183 -2.30 17.48 11.75
N LEU A 184 -1.41 16.48 11.59
CA LEU A 184 -0.11 16.67 10.98
C LEU A 184 -0.25 17.02 9.49
N ARG A 185 -1.15 16.33 8.79
CA ARG A 185 -1.42 16.52 7.36
C ARG A 185 -2.26 17.77 7.10
N PHE A 186 -3.35 17.94 7.84
CA PHE A 186 -4.35 19.00 7.64
C PHE A 186 -4.26 20.06 8.74
N ARG A 187 -3.16 20.82 8.73
CA ARG A 187 -2.86 21.84 9.76
C ARG A 187 -3.91 22.95 9.87
N LEU A 188 -4.72 23.18 8.83
CA LEU A 188 -5.77 24.19 8.81
C LEU A 188 -6.98 23.81 9.68
N VAL A 189 -7.16 22.53 10.00
CA VAL A 189 -8.30 22.04 10.79
C VAL A 189 -7.98 22.14 12.28
N ARG A 190 -8.87 22.75 13.08
CA ARG A 190 -8.69 22.79 14.55
C ARG A 190 -8.68 21.38 15.14
N LYS A 191 -7.75 21.14 16.07
CA LYS A 191 -7.57 19.86 16.76
C LYS A 191 -8.85 19.35 17.43
N GLU A 192 -9.63 20.24 18.04
CA GLU A 192 -10.91 19.91 18.69
C GLU A 192 -11.94 19.29 17.73
N ALA A 193 -12.02 19.80 16.50
CA ALA A 193 -12.93 19.28 15.48
C ALA A 193 -12.50 17.86 15.05
N VAL A 194 -11.21 17.65 14.83
CA VAL A 194 -10.64 16.34 14.50
C VAL A 194 -10.88 15.34 15.64
N GLU A 195 -10.64 15.73 16.89
CA GLU A 195 -10.89 14.88 18.05
C GLU A 195 -12.37 14.48 18.17
N THR A 196 -13.28 15.43 17.96
CA THR A 196 -14.73 15.18 18.02
C THR A 196 -15.15 14.17 16.96
N ILE A 197 -14.62 14.29 15.73
CA ILE A 197 -14.90 13.37 14.63
C ILE A 197 -14.31 11.99 14.91
N VAL A 198 -13.04 11.89 15.34
CA VAL A 198 -12.39 10.61 15.60
C VAL A 198 -12.98 9.88 16.81
N LYS A 199 -13.45 10.60 17.84
CA LYS A 199 -14.12 10.00 19.01
C LYS A 199 -15.47 9.38 18.64
N ARG A 200 -16.19 9.95 17.67
CA ARG A 200 -17.53 9.47 17.26
C ARG A 200 -17.51 8.55 16.04
N GLY A 201 -16.57 8.73 15.13
CA GLY A 201 -16.39 7.91 13.93
C GLY A 201 -15.61 6.63 14.20
N LYS A 202 -15.76 5.64 13.31
CA LYS A 202 -14.95 4.42 13.34
C LYS A 202 -13.74 4.55 12.42
N VAL A 203 -12.92 3.50 12.33
CA VAL A 203 -11.72 3.44 11.49
C VAL A 203 -12.04 3.79 10.04
N GLY A 204 -13.16 3.29 9.52
CA GLY A 204 -13.55 3.50 8.13
C GLY A 204 -13.89 4.96 7.81
N ASP A 205 -14.53 5.67 8.74
CA ASP A 205 -14.85 7.09 8.55
C ASP A 205 -13.58 7.94 8.59
N TRP A 206 -12.65 7.62 9.49
CA TRP A 206 -11.33 8.24 9.51
C TRP A 206 -10.58 8.03 8.19
N PHE A 207 -10.58 6.80 7.67
CA PHE A 207 -9.91 6.47 6.43
C PHE A 207 -10.54 7.19 5.23
N LEU A 208 -11.87 7.24 5.16
CA LEU A 208 -12.58 8.00 4.13
C LEU A 208 -12.23 9.49 4.18
N LEU A 209 -12.25 10.10 5.37
CA LEU A 209 -11.89 11.50 5.54
C LEU A 209 -10.42 11.78 5.22
N TYR A 210 -9.52 10.84 5.53
CA TYR A 210 -8.11 10.92 5.16
C TYR A 210 -7.95 10.95 3.64
N MET A 211 -8.56 9.98 2.93
CA MET A 211 -8.50 9.92 1.47
C MET A 211 -9.16 11.12 0.81
N LEU A 212 -10.30 11.57 1.34
CA LEU A 212 -11.02 12.74 0.82
C LEU A 212 -10.16 14.00 0.94
N GLY A 213 -9.46 14.19 2.06
CA GLY A 213 -8.59 15.35 2.25
C GLY A 213 -7.36 15.35 1.34
N GLU A 214 -6.90 14.19 0.86
CA GLU A 214 -5.80 14.13 -0.11
C GLU A 214 -6.21 14.58 -1.51
N ASN A 215 -7.50 14.57 -1.83
CA ASN A 215 -8.00 14.90 -3.16
C ASN A 215 -8.87 16.16 -3.21
N LEU A 216 -9.33 16.68 -2.07
CA LEU A 216 -10.07 17.95 -1.99
C LEU A 216 -9.14 19.14 -1.73
N ASP A 217 -9.57 20.33 -2.16
CA ASP A 217 -8.90 21.58 -1.77
C ASP A 217 -8.87 21.74 -0.23
N THR A 218 -7.72 22.20 0.27
CA THR A 218 -7.45 22.29 1.71
C THR A 218 -8.39 23.23 2.47
N VAL A 219 -8.89 24.29 1.83
CA VAL A 219 -9.84 25.24 2.44
C VAL A 219 -11.23 24.63 2.50
N ILE A 220 -11.66 23.99 1.42
CA ILE A 220 -12.96 23.30 1.36
C ILE A 220 -13.00 22.16 2.37
N TYR A 221 -11.93 21.34 2.43
CA TYR A 221 -11.80 20.25 3.39
C TYR A 221 -11.88 20.76 4.83
N ARG A 222 -11.19 21.86 5.14
CA ARG A 222 -11.27 22.51 6.47
C ARG A 222 -12.70 22.85 6.84
N ASP A 223 -13.44 23.48 5.93
CA ASP A 223 -14.79 23.92 6.22
C ASP A 223 -15.79 22.75 6.31
N VAL A 224 -15.56 21.66 5.58
CA VAL A 224 -16.31 20.39 5.72
C VAL A 224 -16.04 19.77 7.09
N MET A 225 -14.78 19.68 7.50
CA MET A 225 -14.41 19.10 8.80
C MET A 225 -14.98 19.88 9.98
N HIS A 226 -14.97 21.22 9.94
CA HIS A 226 -15.57 22.03 11.00
C HIS A 226 -17.09 21.88 11.09
N GLU A 227 -17.78 21.93 9.95
CA GLU A 227 -19.23 21.79 9.89
C GLU A 227 -19.67 20.38 10.32
N LEU A 228 -18.94 19.34 9.90
CA LEU A 228 -19.18 17.97 10.32
C LEU A 228 -19.01 17.81 11.84
N ALA A 229 -17.95 18.35 12.42
CA ALA A 229 -17.73 18.31 13.86
C ALA A 229 -18.86 19.04 14.64
N HIS A 230 -19.30 20.20 14.15
CA HIS A 230 -20.40 20.95 14.75
C HIS A 230 -21.71 20.15 14.72
N ARG A 231 -22.09 19.59 13.56
CA ARG A 231 -23.31 18.76 13.42
C ARG A 231 -23.27 17.51 14.30
N LEU A 232 -22.12 16.85 14.38
CA LEU A 232 -21.93 15.72 15.28
C LEU A 232 -22.10 16.15 16.75
N ALA A 233 -21.58 17.31 17.14
CA ALA A 233 -21.72 17.84 18.49
C ALA A 233 -23.17 18.16 18.85
N SER A 234 -23.91 18.81 17.95
CA SER A 234 -25.32 19.14 18.13
C SER A 234 -26.20 17.89 18.24
N ARG A 235 -25.95 16.84 17.46
CA ARG A 235 -26.74 15.60 17.50
C ARG A 235 -26.68 14.90 18.88
N HIS A 236 -25.55 15.01 19.56
CA HIS A 236 -25.38 14.45 20.91
C HIS A 236 -26.17 15.20 21.98
N HIS A 237 -26.35 16.51 21.84
CA HIS A 237 -27.16 17.28 22.79
C HIS A 237 -28.66 16.90 22.73
N HIS A 238 -29.14 16.43 21.58
CA HIS A 238 -30.53 15.97 21.43
C HIS A 238 -30.78 14.52 21.90
N SER A 239 -29.74 13.69 22.01
CA SER A 239 -29.87 12.30 22.49
C SER A 239 -29.71 12.12 24.00
N VAL A 240 -29.47 13.20 24.76
CA VAL A 240 -29.50 13.19 26.24
C VAL A 240 -30.80 13.85 26.71
N PRO A 241 -31.87 13.09 27.04
CA PRO A 241 -33.01 13.64 27.73
C PRO A 241 -32.63 13.83 29.21
N GLY A 242 -32.44 15.09 29.62
CA GLY A 242 -32.52 15.47 31.03
C GLY A 242 -31.31 16.23 31.58
N VAL A 243 -31.26 17.53 31.32
CA VAL A 243 -31.23 18.55 32.39
C VAL A 243 -32.02 19.76 31.87
N LYS A 244 -33.31 19.83 32.20
CA LYS A 244 -34.05 21.09 32.23
C LYS A 244 -33.90 21.65 33.64
N GLY A 245 -33.72 22.97 33.75
CA GLY A 245 -34.03 23.71 34.97
C GLY A 245 -32.90 24.61 35.44
N GLY A 246 -32.94 25.86 35.00
CA GLY A 246 -32.07 26.93 35.47
C GLY A 246 -32.45 28.28 34.87
N GLU A 247 -33.75 28.56 34.75
CA GLU A 247 -34.22 29.94 34.75
C GLU A 247 -33.97 30.48 36.16
N LEU A 248 -33.01 31.40 36.30
CA LEU A 248 -33.10 32.42 37.33
C LEU A 248 -33.07 33.77 36.61
N GLN A 249 -34.27 34.28 36.41
CA GLN A 249 -34.57 35.60 35.91
C GLN A 249 -34.27 36.62 37.02
N GLU A 250 -33.65 37.73 36.62
CA GLU A 250 -33.47 38.93 37.42
C GLU A 250 -34.82 39.44 37.97
N ALA A 251 -34.92 39.61 39.29
CA ALA A 251 -35.70 40.62 40.01
C ALA A 251 -35.37 40.55 41.51
#